data_AF-A0A3A4F4G2-F1
#
_entry.id   AF-A0A3A4F4G2-F1
#
_cell.length_a   1.000
_cell.length_b   1.000
_cell.length_c   1.000
_cell.angle_alpha   90.00
_cell.angle_beta   90.00
_cell.angle_gamma   90.00
#
_symmetry.space_group_name_H-M   'P 1'
#
loop_
_entity.id
_entity.type
_entity.pdbx_description
1 polymer ?
#
loop_
_entity_poly.entity_id
_entity_poly.type
_entity_poly.pdbx_seq_one_letter_code
_entity_poly.pdbx_strand_id
1 'polypeptide(L)'
;MIVHPHMTIYPSTVPAELERAAEAYDAAAERLRGVLARLPDYLADLDRAKEVNWDSMTSDAYRSVLSLLRVPAEVMTSEVAALAAEADSIAADLRYYAQQARSLMTLLSLANGVPAGMEAASDTASEWIEGLWQESQDALNSTAARFTEFIERHGGIPTLLEHGRR
;
A
#
# COMPACT_ATOMS: atom_id res chain seq x y z
N MET A 1 0.18 38.24 12.11
CA MET A 1 -0.91 37.43 12.66
C MET A 1 -1.29 36.41 11.59
N ILE A 2 -0.62 35.26 11.56
CA ILE A 2 -0.84 34.23 10.54
C ILE A 2 -1.64 33.13 11.22
N VAL A 3 -2.89 32.99 10.80
CA VAL A 3 -3.85 32.03 11.33
C VAL A 3 -3.45 30.64 10.82
N HIS A 4 -3.22 29.72 11.75
CA HIS A 4 -3.01 28.30 11.47
C HIS A 4 -4.26 27.71 10.80
N PRO A 5 -4.15 26.99 9.67
CA PRO A 5 -5.25 26.15 9.23
C PRO A 5 -5.36 24.98 10.21
N HIS A 6 -6.50 24.91 10.88
CA HIS A 6 -6.92 23.74 11.63
C HIS A 6 -6.84 22.51 10.72
N MET A 7 -5.83 21.68 10.96
CA MET A 7 -5.78 20.32 10.46
C MET A 7 -6.87 19.57 11.22
N THR A 8 -8.09 19.59 10.67
CA THR A 8 -9.19 18.74 11.11
C THR A 8 -8.76 17.30 10.87
N ILE A 9 -8.16 16.69 11.89
CA ILE A 9 -8.00 15.25 11.99
C ILE A 9 -9.42 14.73 12.19
N TYR A 10 -10.11 14.44 11.10
CA TYR A 10 -11.21 13.49 11.16
C TYR A 10 -10.60 12.20 11.70
N PRO A 11 -11.16 11.56 12.73
CA PRO A 11 -10.76 10.20 13.08
C PRO A 11 -11.14 9.33 11.90
N SER A 12 -10.21 9.16 10.95
CA SER A 12 -10.40 8.23 9.85
C SER A 12 -10.37 6.83 10.44
N THR A 13 -11.46 6.09 10.25
CA THR A 13 -11.50 4.68 10.60
C THR A 13 -10.40 3.96 9.83
N VAL A 14 -9.75 2.96 10.45
CA VAL A 14 -8.69 2.14 9.84
C VAL A 14 -8.94 1.73 8.36
N PRO A 15 -10.14 1.28 7.95
CA PRO A 15 -10.39 0.98 6.52
C PRO A 15 -10.12 2.16 5.58
N ALA A 16 -10.55 3.37 5.96
CA ALA A 16 -10.40 4.57 5.15
C ALA A 16 -8.94 5.03 5.07
N GLU A 17 -8.15 4.80 6.13
CA GLU A 17 -6.71 5.08 6.12
C GLU A 17 -5.96 4.14 5.17
N LEU A 18 -6.27 2.84 5.24
CA LEU A 18 -5.69 1.82 4.37
C LEU A 18 -6.02 2.05 2.90
N GLU A 19 -7.26 2.42 2.59
CA GLU A 19 -7.65 2.77 1.21
C GLU A 19 -6.95 4.01 0.69
N ARG A 20 -6.89 5.07 1.51
CA ARG A 20 -6.18 6.30 1.13
C ARG A 20 -4.69 6.02 0.88
N ALA A 21 -4.08 5.14 1.68
CA ALA A 21 -2.71 4.71 1.45
C ALA A 21 -2.60 3.91 0.15
N ALA A 22 -3.51 2.98 -0.13
CA ALA A 22 -3.53 2.22 -1.38
C ALA A 22 -3.64 3.13 -2.62
N GLU A 23 -4.53 4.13 -2.58
CA GLU A 23 -4.66 5.13 -3.65
C GLU A 23 -3.36 5.93 -3.87
N ALA A 24 -2.63 6.25 -2.79
CA ALA A 24 -1.35 6.94 -2.91
C ALA A 24 -0.27 6.07 -3.58
N TYR A 25 -0.25 4.76 -3.30
CA TYR A 25 0.65 3.81 -3.96
C TYR A 25 0.28 3.59 -5.44
N ASP A 26 -1.01 3.49 -5.77
CA ASP A 26 -1.46 3.46 -7.17
C ASP A 26 -0.99 4.70 -7.95
N ALA A 27 -1.18 5.89 -7.38
CA ALA A 27 -0.74 7.14 -7.98
C ALA A 27 0.79 7.19 -8.15
N ALA A 28 1.55 6.57 -7.23
CA ALA A 28 2.99 6.43 -7.37
C ALA A 28 3.35 5.47 -8.52
N ALA A 29 2.71 4.30 -8.61
CA ALA A 29 2.90 3.34 -9.69
C ALA A 29 2.59 3.96 -11.06
N GLU A 30 1.49 4.72 -11.18
CA GLU A 30 1.16 5.46 -12.42
C GLU A 30 2.24 6.47 -12.81
N ARG A 31 2.78 7.24 -11.85
CA ARG A 31 3.86 8.19 -12.13
C ARG A 31 5.12 7.48 -12.63
N LEU A 32 5.47 6.35 -12.02
CA LEU A 32 6.63 5.54 -12.43
C LEU A 32 6.44 4.96 -13.84
N ARG A 33 5.24 4.44 -14.15
CA ARG A 33 4.89 4.02 -15.51
C ARG A 33 4.94 5.18 -16.51
N GLY A 34 4.55 6.38 -16.09
CA GLY A 34 4.69 7.61 -16.88
C GLY A 34 6.14 7.94 -17.20
N VAL A 35 7.08 7.69 -16.29
CA VAL A 35 8.52 7.80 -16.55
C VAL A 35 8.97 6.74 -17.56
N LEU A 36 8.54 5.49 -17.40
CA LEU A 36 8.84 4.39 -18.33
C LEU A 36 8.34 4.68 -19.74
N ALA A 37 7.15 5.25 -19.88
CA ALA A 37 6.58 5.58 -21.17
C ALA A 37 7.39 6.64 -21.94
N ARG A 38 8.17 7.48 -21.25
CA ARG A 38 9.00 8.53 -21.86
C ARG A 38 10.43 8.09 -22.17
N LEU A 39 10.88 6.97 -21.61
CA LEU A 39 12.23 6.46 -21.82
C LEU A 39 12.53 6.07 -23.28
N PRO A 40 11.62 5.44 -24.05
CA PRO A 40 11.84 5.18 -25.46
C PRO A 40 12.11 6.44 -26.28
N ASP A 41 11.35 7.51 -26.05
CA ASP A 41 11.53 8.79 -26.73
C ASP A 41 12.89 9.42 -26.38
N TYR A 42 13.27 9.36 -25.11
CA TYR A 42 14.59 9.82 -24.66
C TYR A 42 15.73 9.05 -25.34
N LEU A 43 15.63 7.73 -25.42
CA LEU A 43 16.64 6.90 -26.10
C LEU A 43 16.69 7.19 -27.61
N ALA A 44 15.53 7.40 -28.24
CA ALA A 44 15.45 7.79 -29.65
C ALA A 44 16.11 9.16 -29.91
N ASP A 45 15.95 10.11 -29.01
CA ASP A 45 16.62 11.41 -29.09
C ASP A 45 18.14 11.30 -28.92
N LEU A 46 18.62 10.44 -28.01
CA LEU A 46 20.04 10.13 -27.89
C LEU A 46 20.59 9.50 -29.18
N ASP A 47 19.85 8.58 -29.79
CA ASP A 47 20.27 7.91 -31.02
C ASP A 47 20.32 8.89 -32.20
N ARG A 48 19.30 9.76 -32.34
CA ARG A 48 19.29 10.84 -33.34
C ARG A 48 20.47 11.81 -33.15
N ALA A 49 20.82 12.13 -31.90
CA ALA A 49 21.95 13.00 -31.60
C ALA A 49 23.31 12.38 -31.97
N LYS A 50 23.43 11.04 -31.97
CA LYS A 50 24.65 10.34 -32.40
C LYS A 50 24.85 10.36 -33.92
N GLU A 51 23.77 10.50 -34.70
CA GLU A 51 23.82 10.54 -36.17
C GLU A 51 24.46 11.83 -36.71
N VAL A 52 24.58 12.88 -35.90
CA VAL A 52 25.30 14.10 -36.28
C VAL A 52 26.78 13.78 -36.47
N ASN A 53 27.25 13.88 -37.72
CA ASN A 53 28.58 13.43 -38.14
C ASN A 53 29.40 14.59 -38.71
N TRP A 54 29.91 15.46 -37.82
CA TRP A 54 31.06 16.29 -38.15
C TRP A 54 32.33 15.58 -37.70
N ASP A 55 33.39 15.66 -38.50
CA ASP A 55 34.65 14.98 -38.26
C ASP A 55 35.56 15.88 -37.41
N SER A 56 35.46 15.74 -36.07
CA SER A 56 36.22 16.55 -35.12
C SER A 56 36.35 15.87 -33.75
N MET A 57 37.40 16.20 -33.00
CA MET A 57 37.57 15.73 -31.61
C MET A 57 36.37 16.09 -30.71
N THR A 58 35.69 17.22 -31.00
CA THR A 58 34.49 17.63 -30.26
C THR A 58 33.31 16.69 -30.52
N SER A 59 33.19 16.15 -31.74
CA SER A 59 32.22 15.10 -32.09
C SER A 59 32.41 13.84 -31.25
N ASP A 60 33.66 13.38 -31.17
CA ASP A 60 33.99 12.13 -30.47
C ASP A 60 33.75 12.26 -28.97
N ALA A 61 34.09 13.42 -28.39
CA ALA A 61 33.77 13.75 -27.00
C ALA A 61 32.26 13.78 -26.76
N TYR A 62 31.49 14.42 -27.65
CA TYR A 62 30.03 14.49 -27.56
C TYR A 62 29.39 13.09 -27.62
N ARG A 63 29.79 12.24 -28.57
CA ARG A 63 29.29 10.86 -28.71
C ARG A 63 29.64 9.97 -27.51
N SER A 64 30.82 10.19 -26.93
CA SER A 64 31.25 9.49 -25.71
C SER A 64 30.33 9.84 -24.54
N VAL A 65 29.99 11.13 -24.37
CA VAL A 65 29.02 11.58 -23.36
C VAL A 65 27.62 11.01 -23.62
N LEU A 66 27.12 11.02 -24.86
CA LEU A 66 25.81 10.42 -25.18
C LEU A 66 25.78 8.90 -24.88
N SER A 67 26.89 8.20 -25.11
CA SER A 67 26.99 6.78 -24.81
C SER A 67 27.01 6.50 -23.31
N LEU A 68 27.65 7.38 -22.52
CA LEU A 68 27.60 7.33 -21.05
C LEU A 68 26.20 7.58 -20.50
N LEU A 69 25.39 8.43 -21.15
CA LEU A 69 24.00 8.71 -20.74
C LEU A 69 23.02 7.56 -21.04
N ARG A 70 23.36 6.69 -21.99
CA ARG A 70 22.51 5.55 -22.37
C ARG A 70 22.44 4.47 -21.29
N VAL A 71 23.58 4.13 -20.70
CA VAL A 71 23.69 3.08 -19.66
C VAL A 71 22.74 3.33 -18.48
N PRO A 72 22.71 4.51 -17.83
CA PRO A 72 21.78 4.75 -16.73
C PRO A 72 20.31 4.75 -17.17
N ALA A 73 19.98 5.10 -18.41
CA ALA A 73 18.59 5.05 -18.90
C ALA A 73 18.07 3.61 -19.06
N GLU A 74 18.94 2.70 -19.52
CA GLU A 74 18.61 1.27 -19.61
C GLU A 74 18.43 0.65 -18.22
N VAL A 75 19.29 1.00 -17.26
CA VAL A 75 19.17 0.58 -15.84
C VAL A 75 17.91 1.15 -15.19
N MET A 76 17.60 2.42 -15.42
CA MET A 76 16.38 3.05 -14.91
C MET A 76 15.12 2.33 -15.40
N THR A 77 15.14 1.71 -16.58
CA THR A 77 13.97 1.02 -17.12
C THR A 77 13.57 -0.16 -16.24
N SER A 78 14.52 -1.03 -15.85
CA SER A 78 14.22 -2.19 -15.02
C SER A 78 13.89 -1.81 -13.58
N GLU A 79 14.63 -0.85 -13.01
CA GLU A 79 14.42 -0.41 -11.62
C GLU A 79 13.09 0.32 -11.44
N VAL A 80 12.74 1.23 -12.36
CA VAL A 80 11.46 1.96 -12.29
C VAL A 80 10.29 1.01 -12.54
N ALA A 81 10.44 0.01 -13.41
CA ALA A 81 9.42 -1.02 -13.60
C ALA A 81 9.23 -1.90 -12.36
N ALA A 82 10.32 -2.31 -11.71
CA ALA A 82 10.26 -3.06 -10.46
C ALA A 82 9.57 -2.24 -9.35
N LEU A 83 9.93 -0.97 -9.20
CA LEU A 83 9.33 -0.08 -8.20
C LEU A 83 7.84 0.17 -8.46
N ALA A 84 7.43 0.27 -9.72
CA ALA A 84 6.01 0.40 -10.06
C ALA A 84 5.22 -0.86 -9.68
N ALA A 85 5.76 -2.04 -9.96
CA ALA A 85 5.14 -3.32 -9.60
C ALA A 85 5.09 -3.52 -8.08
N GLU A 86 6.13 -3.11 -7.36
CA GLU A 86 6.15 -3.14 -5.89
C GLU A 86 5.07 -2.21 -5.31
N ALA A 87 4.93 -1.00 -5.85
CA ALA A 87 3.87 -0.08 -5.43
C ALA A 87 2.47 -0.65 -5.68
N ASP A 88 2.23 -1.31 -6.82
CA ASP A 88 0.95 -2.01 -7.07
C ASP A 88 0.68 -3.12 -6.05
N SER A 89 1.72 -3.90 -5.72
CA SER A 89 1.62 -4.98 -4.73
C SER A 89 1.24 -4.43 -3.36
N ILE A 90 1.91 -3.36 -2.91
CA ILE A 90 1.59 -2.71 -1.64
C ILE A 90 0.16 -2.17 -1.66
N ALA A 91 -0.28 -1.54 -2.76
CA ALA A 91 -1.65 -1.06 -2.88
C ALA A 91 -2.69 -2.19 -2.80
N ALA A 92 -2.39 -3.35 -3.40
CA ALA A 92 -3.24 -4.53 -3.32
C ALA A 92 -3.33 -5.07 -1.88
N ASP A 93 -2.20 -5.16 -1.17
CA ASP A 93 -2.14 -5.61 0.23
C ASP A 93 -2.93 -4.67 1.15
N LEU A 94 -2.78 -3.36 0.97
CA LEU A 94 -3.52 -2.35 1.75
C LEU A 94 -5.03 -2.47 1.53
N ARG A 95 -5.48 -2.72 0.30
CA ARG A 95 -6.91 -2.97 0.00
C ARG A 95 -7.41 -4.25 0.65
N TYR A 96 -6.59 -5.30 0.65
CA TYR A 96 -6.90 -6.53 1.35
C TYR A 96 -7.11 -6.27 2.84
N TYR A 97 -6.20 -5.55 3.49
CA TYR A 97 -6.35 -5.16 4.90
C TYR A 97 -7.56 -4.25 5.15
N ALA A 98 -7.86 -3.31 4.26
CA ALA A 98 -9.05 -2.48 4.37
C ALA A 98 -10.34 -3.33 4.34
N GLN A 99 -10.38 -4.33 3.47
CA GLN A 99 -11.50 -5.26 3.38
C GLN A 99 -11.64 -6.14 4.63
N GLN A 100 -10.51 -6.57 5.22
CA GLN A 100 -10.52 -7.26 6.51
C GLN A 100 -11.08 -6.33 7.60
N ALA A 101 -10.61 -5.09 7.69
CA ALA A 101 -11.09 -4.13 8.68
C ALA A 101 -12.62 -3.91 8.59
N ARG A 102 -13.17 -3.79 7.37
CA ARG A 102 -14.63 -3.70 7.16
C ARG A 102 -15.38 -4.94 7.61
N SER A 103 -14.84 -6.12 7.30
CA SER A 103 -15.46 -7.39 7.67
C SER A 103 -15.50 -7.53 9.19
N LEU A 104 -14.41 -7.16 9.87
CA LEU A 104 -14.35 -7.14 11.34
C LEU A 104 -15.34 -6.14 11.92
N MET A 105 -15.38 -4.90 11.41
CA MET A 105 -16.36 -3.90 11.84
C MET A 105 -17.81 -4.40 11.66
N THR A 106 -18.10 -5.12 10.59
CA THR A 106 -19.42 -5.70 10.34
C THR A 106 -19.75 -6.79 11.37
N LEU A 107 -18.81 -7.69 11.65
CA LEU A 107 -18.97 -8.72 12.70
C LEU A 107 -19.19 -8.09 14.07
N LEU A 108 -18.41 -7.06 14.41
CA LEU A 108 -18.58 -6.32 15.67
C LEU A 108 -19.93 -5.59 15.73
N SER A 109 -20.43 -5.05 14.62
CA SER A 109 -21.75 -4.44 14.59
C SER A 109 -22.87 -5.46 14.78
N LEU A 110 -22.71 -6.70 14.29
CA LEU A 110 -23.69 -7.77 14.42
C LEU A 110 -23.74 -8.35 15.84
N ALA A 111 -22.59 -8.50 16.50
CA ALA A 111 -22.53 -9.03 17.86
C ALA A 111 -22.98 -8.02 18.93
N ASN A 112 -22.90 -6.71 18.68
CA ASN A 112 -23.62 -5.71 19.49
C ASN A 112 -25.15 -5.88 19.47
N GLY A 113 -25.70 -6.74 18.60
CA GLY A 113 -27.09 -7.18 18.58
C GLY A 113 -27.37 -8.54 19.24
N VAL A 114 -26.35 -9.22 19.79
CA VAL A 114 -26.52 -10.51 20.49
C VAL A 114 -25.97 -10.46 21.92
N PRO A 115 -26.75 -9.97 22.89
CA PRO A 115 -26.52 -10.23 24.30
C PRO A 115 -27.60 -11.22 24.79
N ALA A 116 -27.42 -12.53 24.59
CA ALA A 116 -28.23 -13.56 25.28
C ALA A 116 -27.88 -15.02 24.91
N GLY A 117 -27.33 -15.29 23.72
CA GLY A 117 -27.22 -16.67 23.22
C GLY A 117 -25.98 -17.44 23.68
N MET A 118 -24.99 -16.75 24.25
CA MET A 118 -23.66 -17.28 24.57
C MET A 118 -23.46 -17.56 26.06
N GLU A 119 -24.51 -17.48 26.88
CA GLU A 119 -24.47 -17.89 28.30
C GLU A 119 -24.34 -19.41 28.47
N ALA A 120 -24.37 -20.19 27.37
CA ALA A 120 -24.28 -21.65 27.38
C ALA A 120 -22.90 -22.22 27.03
N ALA A 121 -21.93 -21.40 26.62
CA ALA A 121 -20.55 -21.83 26.44
C ALA A 121 -19.80 -21.64 27.77
N SER A 122 -18.94 -22.59 28.15
CA SER A 122 -18.22 -22.58 29.44
C SER A 122 -17.61 -21.21 29.74
N ASP A 123 -17.56 -20.78 31.01
CA ASP A 123 -17.03 -19.47 31.44
C ASP A 123 -15.71 -19.09 30.74
N THR A 124 -14.83 -20.06 30.51
CA THR A 124 -13.55 -19.89 29.80
C THR A 124 -13.67 -19.51 28.32
N ALA A 125 -14.70 -19.98 27.62
CA ALA A 125 -14.96 -19.63 26.23
C ALA A 125 -15.53 -18.20 26.12
N SER A 126 -16.39 -17.83 27.07
CA SER A 126 -16.97 -16.49 27.16
C SER A 126 -15.92 -15.42 27.45
N GLU A 127 -15.01 -15.66 28.41
CA GLU A 127 -13.89 -14.76 28.71
C GLU A 127 -12.94 -14.60 27.52
N TRP A 128 -12.65 -15.68 26.79
CA TRP A 128 -11.79 -15.63 25.60
C TRP A 128 -12.42 -14.83 24.47
N ILE A 129 -13.73 -14.99 24.22
CA ILE A 129 -14.46 -14.24 23.19
C ILE A 129 -14.51 -12.75 23.54
N GLU A 130 -14.74 -12.41 24.81
CA GLU A 130 -14.74 -11.03 25.28
C GLU A 130 -13.35 -10.37 25.17
N GLY A 131 -12.28 -11.12 25.47
CA GLY A 131 -10.90 -10.67 25.26
C GLY A 131 -10.58 -10.40 23.78
N LEU A 132 -10.94 -11.35 22.90
CA LEU A 132 -10.75 -11.20 21.45
C LEU A 132 -11.58 -10.04 20.88
N TRP A 133 -12.76 -9.82 21.44
CA TRP A 133 -13.65 -8.72 21.09
C TRP A 133 -13.04 -7.36 21.45
N GLN A 134 -12.53 -7.21 22.67
CA GLN A 134 -11.84 -5.99 23.11
C GLN A 134 -10.59 -5.74 22.26
N GLU A 135 -9.77 -6.76 22.02
CA GLU A 135 -8.56 -6.63 21.18
C GLU A 135 -8.91 -6.23 19.73
N SER A 136 -10.00 -6.77 19.18
CA SER A 136 -10.50 -6.40 17.85
C SER A 136 -10.98 -4.95 17.78
N GLN A 137 -11.67 -4.47 18.81
CA GLN A 137 -12.10 -3.07 18.92
C GLN A 137 -10.90 -2.13 19.07
N ASP A 138 -9.94 -2.49 19.92
CA ASP A 138 -8.72 -1.73 20.12
C ASP A 138 -7.89 -1.64 18.83
N ALA A 139 -7.76 -2.74 18.09
CA ALA A 139 -7.07 -2.76 16.80
C ALA A 139 -7.73 -1.82 15.79
N LEU A 140 -9.07 -1.83 15.68
CA LEU A 140 -9.83 -0.97 14.75
C LEU A 140 -9.86 0.52 15.13
N ASN A 141 -9.79 0.82 16.43
CA ASN A 141 -9.75 2.19 16.94
C ASN A 141 -8.33 2.76 17.05
N SER A 142 -7.32 1.95 16.70
CA SER A 142 -5.91 2.35 16.73
C SER A 142 -5.44 2.89 15.37
N THR A 143 -4.23 2.53 14.94
CA THR A 143 -3.66 2.93 13.65
C THR A 143 -3.73 1.78 12.65
N ALA A 144 -3.73 2.10 11.35
CA ALA A 144 -3.64 1.09 10.29
C ALA A 144 -2.51 0.07 10.49
N ALA A 145 -1.33 0.51 10.96
CA ALA A 145 -0.19 -0.36 11.22
C ALA A 145 -0.42 -1.37 12.36
N ARG A 146 -1.11 -0.96 13.43
CA ARG A 146 -1.47 -1.87 14.53
C ARG A 146 -2.55 -2.87 14.09
N PHE A 147 -3.46 -2.44 13.24
CA PHE A 147 -4.46 -3.32 12.68
C PHE A 147 -3.87 -4.39 11.75
N THR A 148 -2.90 -4.04 10.89
CA THR A 148 -2.22 -5.03 10.04
C THR A 148 -1.47 -6.06 10.88
N GLU A 149 -0.77 -5.63 11.94
CA GLU A 149 -0.10 -6.54 12.88
C GLU A 149 -1.09 -7.49 13.58
N PHE A 150 -2.25 -6.99 13.98
CA PHE A 150 -3.33 -7.81 14.53
C PHE A 150 -3.80 -8.88 13.52
N ILE A 151 -4.07 -8.50 12.28
CA ILE A 151 -4.50 -9.45 11.24
C ILE A 151 -3.44 -10.52 10.96
N GLU A 152 -2.16 -10.13 10.88
CA GLU A 152 -1.04 -11.06 10.68
C GLU A 152 -0.89 -12.03 11.86
N ARG A 153 -0.97 -11.53 13.10
CA ARG A 153 -0.88 -12.35 14.32
C ARG A 153 -1.97 -13.42 14.40
N HIS A 154 -3.17 -13.11 13.93
CA HIS A 154 -4.33 -14.00 14.03
C HIS A 154 -4.61 -14.81 12.75
N GLY A 155 -3.82 -14.65 11.69
CA GLY A 155 -3.99 -15.41 10.44
C GLY A 155 -5.19 -14.99 9.58
N GLY A 156 -5.77 -13.80 9.85
CA GLY A 156 -6.98 -13.31 9.20
C GLY A 156 -8.28 -13.51 10.00
N ILE A 157 -9.38 -12.97 9.48
CA ILE A 157 -10.71 -13.08 10.10
C ILE A 157 -11.30 -14.51 10.08
N PRO A 158 -11.07 -15.35 9.04
CA PRO A 158 -11.58 -16.73 9.04
C PRO A 158 -11.08 -17.60 10.20
N THR A 159 -9.81 -17.45 10.59
CA THR A 159 -9.21 -18.16 11.72
C THR A 159 -9.76 -17.70 13.08
N LEU A 160 -10.16 -16.42 13.19
CA LEU A 160 -10.87 -15.91 14.37
C LEU A 160 -12.24 -16.59 14.55
N LEU A 161 -12.94 -16.86 13.43
CA LEU A 161 -14.24 -17.53 13.44
C LEU A 161 -14.13 -19.05 13.67
N GLU A 162 -13.05 -19.70 13.26
CA GLU A 162 -12.83 -21.14 13.48
C GLU A 162 -12.43 -21.47 14.93
N HIS A 163 -11.70 -20.59 15.62
CA HIS A 163 -11.31 -20.80 17.01
C HIS A 163 -12.44 -20.59 18.01
N GLY A 164 -13.43 -19.73 17.70
CA GLY A 164 -14.63 -19.57 18.54
C GLY A 164 -15.68 -20.69 18.41
N ARG A 165 -15.41 -21.72 17.59
CA ARG A 165 -16.37 -22.80 17.29
C ARG A 165 -15.96 -24.17 17.87
N ARG A 166 -14.83 -24.24 18.61
CA ARG A 166 -14.36 -25.45 19.31
C ARG A 166 -14.49 -25.27 20.81
#